data_AF-A0A5C7LDQ1-F1
#
_entry.id   AF-A0A5C7LDQ1-F1
#
_cell.length_a   1.000
_cell.length_b   1.000
_cell.length_c   1.000
_cell.angle_alpha   90.00
_cell.angle_beta   90.00
_cell.angle_gamma   90.00
#
_symmetry.space_group_name_H-M   'P 1'
#
loop_
_entity.id
_entity.type
_entity.pdbx_description
1 polymer ?
#
loop_
_entity_poly.entity_id
_entity_poly.type
_entity_poly.pdbx_seq_one_letter_code
_entity_poly.pdbx_strand_id
1 'polypeptide(L)' 'MLSWLAQSRTLLGMNARNLDYVRRYNHARGRRLADQKLRCKVALKKNSLPVSRLIAKIGTSEE' A
#
# COMPACT_ATOMS: atom_id res chain seq x y z
N MET A 1 13.33 -8.36 -23.55
CA MET A 1 12.28 -9.17 -22.90
C MET A 1 12.18 -8.98 -21.37
N LEU A 2 13.24 -8.64 -20.65
CA LEU A 2 13.20 -8.33 -19.20
C LEU A 2 13.01 -6.84 -18.85
N SER A 3 12.88 -5.97 -19.85
CA SER A 3 12.76 -4.52 -19.67
C SER A 3 11.53 -4.13 -18.85
N TRP A 4 10.44 -4.89 -18.89
CA TRP A 4 9.24 -4.62 -18.09
C TRP A 4 9.49 -4.75 -16.58
N LEU A 5 10.34 -5.68 -16.13
CA LEU A 5 10.74 -5.78 -14.71
C LEU A 5 11.56 -4.56 -14.28
N ALA A 6 12.44 -4.07 -15.14
CA ALA A 6 13.15 -2.81 -14.91
C ALA A 6 12.18 -1.62 -14.89
N GLN A 7 11.20 -1.60 -15.79
CA GLN A 7 10.18 -0.56 -15.89
C GLN A 7 9.24 -0.54 -14.67
N SER A 8 8.94 -1.70 -14.09
CA SER A 8 8.17 -1.80 -12.83
C SER A 8 8.89 -1.15 -11.64
N ARG A 9 10.21 -0.95 -11.74
CA ARG A 9 11.02 -0.21 -10.75
C ARG A 9 11.07 1.29 -11.06
N THR A 10 10.85 1.67 -12.33
CA THR A 10 10.71 3.06 -12.76
C THR A 10 9.26 3.52 -12.64
N LEU A 11 8.79 3.57 -11.39
CA LEU A 11 8.24 4.81 -10.84
C LEU A 11 7.07 5.48 -11.59
N LEU A 12 6.08 4.73 -12.05
CA LEU A 12 4.71 5.26 -12.06
C LEU A 12 4.16 5.07 -10.63
N GLY A 13 4.51 5.98 -9.72
CA GLY A 13 3.88 6.04 -8.38
C GLY A 13 4.75 6.31 -7.15
N MET A 14 6.08 6.52 -7.27
CA MET A 14 6.92 6.88 -6.12
C MET A 14 7.55 8.26 -6.31
N ASN A 15 7.02 9.28 -5.64
CA ASN A 15 7.65 10.61 -5.65
C ASN A 15 9.02 10.57 -4.94
N ALA A 16 9.91 11.53 -5.22
CA ALA A 16 11.20 11.66 -4.52
C ALA A 16 11.03 11.60 -2.98
N ARG A 17 9.98 12.25 -2.47
CA ARG A 17 9.55 12.17 -1.06
C ARG A 17 9.34 10.73 -0.57
N ASN A 18 8.78 9.84 -1.39
CA ASN A 18 8.59 8.44 -1.03
C ASN A 18 9.93 7.70 -0.95
N LEU A 19 10.92 8.05 -1.77
CA LEU A 19 12.26 7.46 -1.70
C LEU A 19 13.00 7.94 -0.44
N ASP A 20 12.96 9.24 -0.20
CA ASP A 20 13.74 9.88 0.88
C ASP A 20 13.19 9.56 2.27
N TYR A 21 11.85 9.50 2.42
CA TYR A 21 11.20 9.43 3.73
C TYR A 21 10.42 8.13 3.97
N VAL A 22 9.78 7.55 2.94
CA VAL A 22 8.92 6.37 3.16
C VAL A 22 9.69 5.07 2.92
N ARG A 23 10.45 4.96 1.84
CA ARG A 23 11.19 3.75 1.47
C ARG A 23 12.38 3.51 2.38
N ARG A 24 13.13 4.57 2.71
CA ARG A 24 14.36 4.51 3.49
C ARG A 24 14.13 4.01 4.92
N TYR A 25 13.06 4.45 5.57
CA TYR A 25 12.83 4.21 7.00
C TYR A 25 11.79 3.12 7.30
N ASN A 26 11.17 2.50 6.30
CA ASN A 26 10.16 1.46 6.50
C ASN A 26 10.54 0.15 5.81
N HIS A 27 10.27 -0.99 6.43
CA HIS A 27 10.43 -2.29 5.78
C HIS A 27 9.46 -2.46 4.61
N ALA A 28 9.88 -3.22 3.59
CA ALA A 28 9.05 -3.49 2.41
C ALA A 28 7.69 -4.13 2.76
N ARG A 29 7.64 -4.99 3.78
CA ARG A 29 6.39 -5.58 4.28
C ARG A 29 5.43 -4.52 4.84
N GLY A 30 5.93 -3.59 5.65
CA GLY A 30 5.11 -2.53 6.25
C GLY A 30 4.50 -1.61 5.19
N ARG A 31 5.29 -1.23 4.18
CA ARG A 31 4.79 -0.43 3.07
C ARG A 31 3.69 -1.15 2.27
N ARG A 32 3.89 -2.44 1.95
CA ARG A 32 2.86 -3.25 1.26
C ARG A 32 1.57 -3.37 2.06
N LEU A 33 1.66 -3.49 3.39
CA LEU A 33 0.49 -3.50 4.26
C LEU A 33 -0.24 -2.15 4.20
N ALA A 34 0.50 -1.04 4.29
CA ALA A 34 -0.06 0.31 4.22
C ALA A 34 -0.75 0.61 2.87
N ASP A 35 -0.18 0.16 1.75
CA ASP A 35 -0.78 0.33 0.42
C ASP A 35 -2.12 -0.42 0.28
N GLN A 36 -2.26 -1.57 0.96
CA GLN A 36 -3.49 -2.36 0.98
C GLN A 36 -4.51 -1.78 1.98
N LYS A 37 -5.16 -0.68 1.58
CA LYS A 37 -6.05 0.16 2.42
C LYS A 37 -7.02 -0.62 3.33
N LEU A 38 -7.73 -1.62 2.80
CA LEU A 38 -8.67 -2.43 3.59
C LEU A 38 -7.96 -3.34 4.60
N ARG A 39 -6.88 -4.01 4.19
CA ARG A 39 -6.09 -4.87 5.08
C ARG A 39 -5.36 -4.07 6.16
N CYS A 40 -4.88 -2.88 5.84
CA CYS A 40 -4.31 -1.95 6.81
C CYS A 40 -5.33 -1.63 7.91
N LYS A 41 -6.57 -1.28 7.54
CA LYS A 41 -7.65 -0.99 8.50
C LYS A 41 -7.95 -2.19 9.42
N VAL A 42 -7.96 -3.41 8.88
CA VAL A 42 -8.13 -4.64 9.68
C VAL A 42 -6.98 -4.81 10.66
N ALA A 43 -5.73 -4.63 10.21
CA ALA A 43 -4.55 -4.75 11.06
C ALA A 43 -4.53 -3.72 12.20
N LEU A 44 -4.89 -2.47 11.91
CA LEU A 44 -5.02 -1.41 12.91
C LEU A 44 -6.10 -1.75 13.94
N LYS A 45 -7.29 -2.16 13.50
CA LYS A 45 -8.39 -2.56 14.39
C LYS A 45 -8.00 -3.75 15.28
N LYS A 46 -7.27 -4.74 14.74
CA LYS A 46 -6.79 -5.91 15.51
C LYS A 46 -5.86 -5.51 16.66
N ASN A 47 -5.11 -4.42 16.50
CA ASN A 47 -4.20 -3.90 17.52
C ASN A 47 -4.82 -2.76 18.34
N SER A 48 -6.16 -2.70 18.41
CA SER A 48 -6.91 -1.71 19.20
C SER A 48 -6.65 -0.25 18.79
N LEU A 49 -6.21 -0.01 17.56
CA LEU A 49 -6.04 1.35 17.04
C LEU A 49 -7.36 1.85 16.44
N PRO A 50 -7.75 3.11 16.71
CA PRO A 50 -8.97 3.68 16.16
C PRO A 50 -8.85 3.80 14.64
N VAL A 51 -9.92 3.41 13.95
CA VAL A 51 -10.03 3.50 12.50
C VAL A 51 -11.39 4.05 12.11
N SER A 52 -11.44 4.80 11.01
CA SER A 52 -12.72 5.26 10.46
C SER A 52 -13.62 4.08 10.08
N ARG A 53 -14.95 4.26 10.07
CA ARG A 53 -15.89 3.25 9.58
C ARG A 53 -15.68 3.03 8.07
N LEU A 54 -15.78 1.78 7.60
CA LEU A 54 -15.83 1.50 6.16
C LEU A 54 -17.25 1.79 5.66
N ILE A 55 -17.38 2.63 4.63
CA ILE A 55 -18.68 3.01 4.07
C ILE A 55 -19.06 2.08 2.91
N ALA A 56 -18.13 1.83 1.99
CA ALA A 56 -18.32 0.93 0.86
C ALA A 56 -16.99 0.34 0.38
N LYS A 57 -17.04 -0.85 -0.24
CA LYS A 57 -15.95 -1.44 -1.03
C LYS A 57 -16.39 -1.43 -2.49
N ILE A 58 -15.57 -0.90 -3.38
CA ILE A 58 -15.77 -1.04 -4.83
C ILE A 58 -15.30 -2.45 -5.21
N GLY A 59 -16.21 -3.25 -5.76
CA GLY A 59 -15.95 -4.57 -6.31
C GLY A 59 -16.32 -4.62 -7.79
N THR A 60 -15.85 -5.65 -8.48
CA THR A 60 -16.32 -6.00 -9.83
C THR A 60 -17.50 -6.96 -9.72
N SER A 61 -18.34 -7.05 -10.75
CA SER A 61 -19.57 -7.86 -10.79
C SER A 61 -19.37 -9.37 -10.53
N GLU A 62 -18.13 -9.85 -10.56
CA GLU A 62 -17.74 -11.25 -10.32
C GLU A 62 -17.31 -11.54 -8.86
N GLU A 63 -17.37 -10.55 -7.95
CA GLU A 63 -17.12 -10.73 -6.50
C GLU A 63 -18.35 -10.38 -5.63
#